data_AF-A0A7Y6IIH2-F1
#
_entry.id   AF-A0A7Y6IIH2-F1
#
_cell.length_a   1.000
_cell.length_b   1.000
_cell.length_c   1.000
_cell.angle_alpha   90.00
_cell.angle_beta   90.00
_cell.angle_gamma   90.00
#
_symmetry.space_group_name_H-M   'P 1'
#
loop_
_entity.id
_entity.type
_entity.pdbx_description
1 polymer ?
#
loop_
_entity_poly.entity_id
_entity_poly.type
_entity_poly.pdbx_seq_one_letter_code
_entity_poly.pdbx_strand_id
1 'polypeptide(L)' 'MDSRWVGPDGFEIVPGLRDGRQVLRVRRDGRVVADCFSVAEVAALVDLADLCEVVTLRPRRGFEAVG' A
#
# COMPACT_ATOMS: atom_id res chain seq x y z
N MET A 1 1.84 -10.11 6.26
CA MET A 1 2.85 -9.08 5.98
C MET A 1 2.03 -7.87 5.61
N ASP A 2 2.16 -6.78 6.37
CA ASP A 2 1.44 -5.56 6.04
C ASP A 2 2.27 -4.85 4.96
N SER A 3 1.78 -4.86 3.73
CA SER A 3 2.36 -4.11 2.62
C SER A 3 1.37 -3.05 2.16
N ARG A 4 1.90 -1.84 1.96
CA ARG A 4 1.17 -0.71 1.39
C ARG A 4 2.05 -0.03 0.36
N TRP A 5 1.43 0.55 -0.65
CA TRP A 5 2.15 1.40 -1.59
C TRP A 5 1.94 2.85 -1.18
N VAL A 6 3.00 3.64 -1.18
CA VAL A 6 2.96 5.06 -0.83
C VAL A 6 3.45 5.88 -2.02
N GLY A 7 2.75 6.97 -2.31
CA GLY A 7 3.08 7.91 -3.37
C GLY A 7 3.21 9.34 -2.86
N PRO A 8 3.46 10.29 -3.77
CA PRO A 8 3.49 11.72 -3.46
C PRO A 8 2.13 12.21 -2.94
N ASP A 9 2.07 13.43 -2.42
CA ASP A 9 0.84 14.11 -1.99
C ASP A 9 -0.06 13.31 -1.02
N GLY A 10 0.55 12.46 -0.19
CA GLY A 10 -0.16 11.67 0.80
C GLY A 10 -0.95 10.49 0.23
N PHE A 11 -0.66 10.07 -1.01
CA PHE A 11 -1.28 8.88 -1.59
C PHE A 11 -0.82 7.60 -0.89
N GLU A 12 -1.77 6.75 -0.55
CA GLU A 12 -1.54 5.40 -0.07
C GLU A 12 -2.47 4.41 -0.74
N ILE A 13 -1.96 3.25 -1.14
CA ILE A 13 -2.77 2.15 -1.66
C ILE A 13 -2.59 0.96 -0.72
N VAL A 14 -3.70 0.53 -0.13
CA VAL A 14 -3.74 -0.59 0.81
C VAL A 14 -4.73 -1.65 0.31
N PRO A 15 -4.55 -2.92 0.71
CA PRO A 15 -5.57 -3.93 0.49
C PRO A 15 -6.89 -3.50 1.15
N GLY A 16 -8.00 -3.62 0.42
CA GLY A 16 -9.34 -3.35 0.92
C GLY A 16 -10.31 -4.48 0.59
N LEU A 17 -11.48 -4.43 1.23
CA LEU A 17 -12.64 -5.25 0.90
C LEU A 17 -13.83 -4.35 0.60
N ARG A 18 -14.55 -4.68 -0.47
CA ARG A 18 -15.81 -4.05 -0.86
C ARG A 18 -16.75 -5.12 -1.40
N ASP A 19 -17.94 -5.23 -0.79
CA ASP A 19 -18.95 -6.23 -1.16
C ASP A 19 -18.41 -7.67 -1.24
N GLY A 20 -17.53 -8.03 -0.31
CA GLY A 20 -16.87 -9.34 -0.25
C GLY A 20 -15.75 -9.57 -1.27
N ARG A 21 -15.45 -8.58 -2.12
CA ARG A 21 -14.37 -8.64 -3.12
C ARG A 21 -13.16 -7.83 -2.66
N GLN A 22 -11.96 -8.35 -2.93
CA GLN A 22 -10.71 -7.64 -2.70
C GLN A 22 -10.54 -6.50 -3.70
N VAL A 23 -10.09 -5.34 -3.19
CA VAL A 23 -9.87 -4.11 -3.96
C VAL A 23 -8.54 -3.46 -3.55
N LEU A 24 -8.05 -2.57 -4.40
CA LEU A 24 -6.98 -1.63 -4.11
C LEU A 24 -7.62 -0.36 -3.55
N ARG A 25 -7.58 -0.20 -2.22
CA ARG A 25 -8.14 0.99 -1.57
C ARG A 25 -7.14 2.12 -1.63
N VAL A 26 -7.50 3.17 -2.35
CA VAL A 26 -6.69 4.39 -2.48
C VAL A 26 -7.13 5.37 -1.40
N ARG A 27 -6.13 5.88 -0.66
CA ARG A 27 -6.27 6.95 0.31
C ARG A 27 -5.43 8.14 -0.10
N ARG A 28 -5.88 9.33 0.30
CA ARG A 28 -5.11 10.57 0.26
C ARG A 28 -5.26 11.27 1.59
N ASP A 29 -4.13 11.59 2.23
CA ASP A 29 -4.09 12.22 3.55
C ASP A 29 -4.94 11.47 4.59
N GLY A 30 -4.86 10.13 4.57
CA GLY A 30 -5.58 9.23 5.49
C GLY A 30 -7.07 9.01 5.16
N ARG A 31 -7.64 9.70 4.17
CA ARG A 31 -9.05 9.54 3.77
C ARG A 31 -9.16 8.64 2.56
N VAL A 32 -10.16 7.75 2.54
CA VAL A 32 -10.44 6.91 1.36
C VAL A 32 -10.99 7.80 0.24
N VAL A 33 -10.38 7.71 -0.94
CA VAL A 33 -10.80 8.44 -2.14
C VAL A 33 -11.37 7.52 -3.20
N ALA A 34 -10.93 6.26 -3.25
CA ALA A 34 -11.45 5.25 -4.16
C ALA A 34 -11.22 3.82 -3.65
N ASP A 35 -12.10 2.90 -4.05
CA ASP A 35 -11.82 1.46 -4.05
C ASP A 35 -11.70 1.03 -5.51
N CYS A 36 -10.50 0.64 -5.93
CA CYS A 36 -10.20 0.28 -7.32
C CYS A 36 -10.18 -1.25 -7.48
N PHE A 37 -10.84 -1.77 -8.51
CA PHE A 37 -10.85 -3.20 -8.83
C PHE A 37 -9.70 -3.63 -9.73
N SER A 38 -8.94 -2.66 -10.25
CA SER A 38 -7.81 -2.90 -11.15
C SER A 38 -6.70 -1.88 -10.94
N VAL A 39 -5.48 -2.22 -11.38
CA VAL A 39 -4.34 -1.29 -11.40
C VAL A 39 -4.58 -0.12 -12.35
N ALA A 40 -5.32 -0.34 -13.45
CA ALA A 40 -5.67 0.72 -14.39
C ALA A 40 -6.53 1.82 -13.74
N GLU A 41 -7.45 1.45 -12.85
CA GLU A 41 -8.23 2.42 -12.07
C GLU A 41 -7.36 3.21 -11.08
N VAL A 42 -6.30 2.59 -10.53
CA VAL A 42 -5.32 3.30 -9.68
C VAL A 42 -4.48 4.28 -10.51
N ALA A 43 -4.05 3.88 -11.71
CA ALA A 43 -3.27 4.72 -12.62
C ALA A 43 -4.03 5.98 -13.09
N ALA A 44 -5.36 5.98 -12.99
CA ALA A 44 -6.18 7.17 -13.25
C ALA A 44 -6.13 8.19 -12.11
N LEU A 45 -5.61 7.83 -10.94
CA LEU A 45 -5.57 8.65 -9.73
C LEU A 45 -4.15 9.10 -9.35
N VAL A 46 -3.14 8.27 -9.61
CA VAL A 46 -1.75 8.50 -9.25
C VAL A 46 -0.83 7.88 -10.30
N ASP A 47 0.32 8.51 -10.56
CA ASP A 47 1.36 7.89 -11.39
C ASP A 47 1.93 6.67 -10.66
N LEU A 48 1.85 5.50 -11.31
CA LEU A 48 2.33 4.26 -10.73
C LEU A 48 3.85 4.26 -10.54
N ALA A 49 4.59 5.03 -11.35
CA ALA A 49 6.05 5.13 -11.25
C ALA A 49 6.50 5.85 -9.98
N ASP A 50 5.63 6.65 -9.37
CA ASP A 50 5.93 7.40 -8.15
C ASP A 50 5.60 6.59 -6.87
N LEU A 51 5.10 5.36 -7.02
CA LEU A 51 4.72 4.52 -5.90
C LEU A 51 5.89 3.66 -5.41
N CYS A 52 6.12 3.70 -4.10
CA CYS A 52 7.05 2.82 -3.42
C CYS A 52 6.29 1.81 -2.55
N GLU A 53 6.61 0.52 -2.69
CA GLU A 53 6.11 -0.49 -1.76
C GLU A 53 6.80 -0.34 -0.39
N VAL A 54 6.01 -0.20 0.66
CA VAL A 54 6.45 -0.17 2.05
C VAL A 54 5.98 -1.44 2.72
N VAL A 55 6.95 -2.21 3.23
CA VAL A 55 6.70 -3.47 3.91
C VAL A 55 7.22 -3.41 5.34
N THR A 56 6.41 -3.87 6.29
CA THR A 56 6.89 -4.03 7.67
C THR A 56 7.74 -5.29 7.77
N LEU A 57 9.05 -5.14 7.98
CA LEU A 57 9.94 -6.27 8.26
C LEU A 57 9.71 -6.77 9.69
N ARG A 58 9.50 -8.09 9.85
CA ARG A 58 9.48 -8.68 11.19
C ARG A 58 10.90 -8.72 11.76
N PRO A 59 11.10 -8.45 13.07
CA PRO A 59 12.40 -8.65 13.70
C PRO A 59 12.87 -10.09 13.49
N ARG A 60 14.07 -10.27 12.92
CA ARG A 60 14.70 -11.59 12.85
C ARG A 60 15.14 -11.96 14.28
N ARG A 61 14.61 -13.05 14.84
CA ARG A 61 15.20 -13.64 16.06
C ARG A 61 16.61 -14.13 15.71
N GLY A 62 17.62 -13.57 16.36
CA GLY A 62 19.00 -14.06 16.33
C GLY A 62 19.90 -13.38 15.29
N PHE A 63 20.46 -12.24 15.66
CA PHE A 63 21.86 -11.99 15.34
C PHE A 63 22.55 -11.82 16.69
N GLU A 64 22.97 -12.93 17.30
CA GLU A 64 23.96 -12.85 18.37
C GLU A 64 25.26 -12.41 17.70
N ALA A 65 25.63 -11.15 17.91
CA ALA A 65 26.99 -10.71 17.65
C ALA A 65 27.89 -11.49 18.61
N VAL A 66 28.61 -12.47 18.07
CA VAL A 66 29.72 -13.12 18.78
C VAL A 66 30.80 -12.05 18.92
N GLY A 67 30.96 -11.55 20.16
CA GLY A 67 32.08 -10.71 20.56
C GLY A 67 33.36 -11.49 20.76
#